data_AF-A0A0P9YNM1-F1
#
_entry.id   AF-A0A0P9YNM1-F1
#
_cell.length_a   1.000
_cell.length_b   1.000
_cell.length_c   1.000
_cell.angle_alpha   90.00
_cell.angle_beta   90.00
_cell.angle_gamma   90.00
#
_symmetry.space_group_name_H-M   'P 1'
#
loop_
_entity.id
_entity.type
_entity.pdbx_description
1 polymer ?
#
loop_
_entity_poly.entity_id
_entity_poly.type
_entity_poly.pdbx_seq_one_letter_code
_entity_poly.pdbx_strand_id
1 'polypeptide(L)' 'MNLRRVELTVYADNEAAIGLYQKFSFETEGRLRQYAIRDGMMVDALTMARLR' A
#
# COMPACT_ATOMS: atom_id res chain seq x y z
N MET A 1 0.21 20.62 -14.23
CA MET A 1 -0.38 19.28 -14.01
C MET A 1 -1.15 19.31 -12.70
N ASN A 2 -2.46 19.10 -12.73
CA ASN A 2 -3.30 19.07 -11.52
C ASN A 2 -3.32 17.64 -10.96
N LEU A 3 -2.29 17.28 -10.18
CA LEU A 3 -2.19 15.98 -9.53
C LEU A 3 -3.10 15.94 -8.31
N ARG A 4 -4.29 15.34 -8.46
CA ARG A 4 -5.31 15.23 -7.38
C ARG A 4 -5.09 14.05 -6.43
N ARG A 5 -4.44 12.98 -6.93
CA ARG A 5 -4.31 11.72 -6.21
C ARG A 5 -3.04 11.00 -6.61
N VAL A 6 -2.40 10.37 -5.63
CA VAL A 6 -1.33 9.39 -5.83
C VAL A 6 -1.69 8.17 -5.03
N GLU A 7 -1.62 7.00 -5.65
CA GLU A 7 -1.92 5.71 -5.04
C GLU A 7 -0.79 4.70 -5.25
N LEU A 8 -0.73 3.71 -4.37
CA LEU A 8 0.23 2.61 -4.41
C LEU A 8 -0.37 1.35 -3.79
N THR A 9 0.25 0.21 -4.11
CA THR A 9 -0.02 -1.08 -3.48
C THR A 9 1.26 -1.58 -2.84
N VAL A 10 1.20 -2.00 -1.58
CA VAL A 10 2.36 -2.49 -0.81
C VAL A 10 2.00 -3.81 -0.13
N TYR A 11 2.93 -4.76 -0.06
CA TYR A 11 2.69 -5.98 0.71
C TYR A 11 2.43 -5.66 2.17
N ALA A 12 1.45 -6.33 2.77
CA ALA A 12 0.98 -6.04 4.12
C ALA A 12 2.02 -6.38 5.21
N ASP A 13 3.03 -7.19 4.87
CA ASP A 13 4.16 -7.55 5.73
C ASP A 13 5.35 -6.57 5.62
N ASN A 14 5.31 -5.59 4.71
CA ASN A 14 6.38 -4.62 4.53
C ASN A 14 6.17 -3.39 5.41
N GLU A 15 6.32 -3.59 6.72
CA GLU A 15 6.11 -2.55 7.75
C GLU A 15 6.97 -1.30 7.52
N ALA A 16 8.21 -1.48 7.04
CA ALA A 16 9.12 -0.38 6.74
C ALA A 16 8.58 0.53 5.62
N ALA A 17 8.08 -0.05 4.53
CA ALA A 17 7.48 0.72 3.44
C ALA A 17 6.16 1.38 3.88
N ILE A 18 5.31 0.66 4.62
CA ILE A 18 4.05 1.20 5.15
C ILE A 18 4.33 2.42 6.03
N GLY A 19 5.28 2.33 6.96
CA GLY A 19 5.67 3.45 7.83
C GLY A 19 6.25 4.64 7.05
N LEU A 20 7.00 4.39 5.98
CA LEU A 20 7.47 5.45 5.07
C LEU A 20 6.29 6.16 4.39
N TYR A 21 5.32 5.42 3.85
CA TYR A 21 4.18 6.00 3.15
C TYR A 21 3.26 6.78 4.09
N GLN A 22 3.02 6.28 5.30
CA GLN A 22 2.28 7.00 6.34
C GLN A 22 2.94 8.34 6.69
N LYS A 23 4.28 8.40 6.78
CA LYS A 23 5.03 9.66 6.99
C LYS A 23 4.82 10.68 5.86
N PHE A 24 4.48 10.23 4.65
CA PHE A 24 4.16 11.08 3.50
C PHE A 24 2.64 11.26 3.27
N SER A 25 1.85 11.05 4.33
CA SER A 25 0.40 11.25 4.37
C SER A 25 -0.39 10.34 3.43
N PHE A 26 0.13 9.15 3.13
CA PHE A 26 -0.67 8.09 2.52
C PHE A 26 -1.51 7.39 3.59
N GLU A 27 -2.77 7.16 3.28
CA GLU A 27 -3.72 6.43 4.10
C GLU A 27 -4.04 5.07 3.48
N THR A 28 -4.28 4.06 4.33
CA THR A 28 -4.73 2.74 3.87
C THR A 28 -6.20 2.79 3.52
N GLU A 29 -6.54 2.47 2.27
CA GLU A 29 -7.92 2.44 1.79
C GLU A 29 -8.50 1.03 1.76
N GLY A 30 -7.64 0.02 1.72
CA GLY A 30 -8.09 -1.37 1.60
C GLY A 30 -6.99 -2.38 1.83
N ARG A 31 -7.43 -3.62 2.06
CA ARG A 31 -6.58 -4.81 2.17
C ARG A 31 -7.01 -5.84 1.13
N LEU A 32 -6.13 -6.11 0.19
CA LEU A 32 -6.27 -7.16 -0.80
C LEU A 32 -5.81 -8.47 -0.16
N ARG A 33 -6.75 -9.35 0.17
CA ARG A 33 -6.42 -10.65 0.78
C ARG A 33 -5.90 -11.60 -0.28
N GLN A 34 -4.85 -12.36 0.05
CA GLN A 34 -4.23 -13.32 -0.86
C GLN A 34 -3.94 -12.68 -2.23
N TYR A 35 -3.26 -11.52 -2.21
CA TYR A 35 -3.03 -10.69 -3.39
C TYR A 35 -1.99 -11.29 -4.33
N ALA A 36 -0.90 -11.84 -3.80
CA ALA A 36 0.19 -12.40 -4.60
C ALA A 36 0.87 -13.57 -3.91
N ILE A 37 1.60 -14.39 -4.68
CA ILE A 37 2.48 -15.43 -4.15
C ILE A 37 3.86 -14.82 -3.89
N ARG A 38 4.37 -14.99 -2.68
CA ARG A 38 5.74 -14.64 -2.28
C ARG A 38 6.30 -15.79 -1.45
N ASP A 39 7.49 -16.25 -1.80
CA ASP A 39 8.14 -17.38 -1.12
C ASP A 39 7.23 -18.63 -1.02
N GLY A 40 6.43 -18.86 -2.07
CA GLY A 40 5.48 -19.97 -2.15
C GLY A 40 4.19 -19.80 -1.34
N MET A 41 4.00 -18.68 -0.64
CA MET A 41 2.81 -18.40 0.16
C MET A 41 1.98 -17.24 -0.41
N MET A 42 0.67 -17.33 -0.28
CA MET A 42 -0.22 -16.21 -0.58
C MET A 42 -0.05 -15.13 0.49
N VAL A 43 0.27 -13.91 0.08
CA VAL A 43 0.43 -12.74 0.95
C VAL A 43 -0.59 -11.67 0.62
N ASP A 44 -0.99 -10.92 1.65
CA ASP A 44 -1.90 -9.79 1.50
C ASP A 44 -1.15 -8.53 1.03
N ALA A 45 -1.88 -7.60 0.43
CA ALA A 45 -1.38 -6.26 0.14
C ALA A 45 -2.33 -5.19 0.66
N LEU A 46 -1.81 -4.00 0.88
CA LEU A 46 -2.56 -2.80 1.22
C LEU A 46 -2.60 -1.88 0.01
N THR A 47 -3.79 -1.36 -0.30
CA THR A 47 -3.94 -0.21 -1.19
C THR A 47 -3.86 1.05 -0.35
N MET A 48 -2.95 1.96 -0.70
CA MET A 48 -2.77 3.22 0.00
C MET A 48 -2.82 4.39 -0.98
N ALA A 49 -3.31 5.53 -0.51
CA ALA A 49 -3.34 6.74 -1.33
C ALA A 49 -3.17 8.00 -0.51
N ARG A 50 -2.68 9.06 -1.17
CA ARG A 50 -2.76 10.42 -0.67
C ARG A 50 -3.47 11.31 -1.68
N LEU A 51 -4.25 12.24 -1.17
CA LEU A 51 -4.95 13.25 -1.95
C LEU A 51 -4.20 14.59 -1.86
N ARG A 52 -4.32 15.44 -2.87
CA ARG A 52 -3.77 16.81 -2.92
C ARG A 52 -4.81 17.79 -3.39
#